data_AF-A0A451BSY7-F1
#
_entry.id   AF-A0A451BSY7-F1
#
_cell.length_a   1.000
_cell.length_b   1.000
_cell.length_c   1.000
_cell.angle_alpha   90.00
_cell.angle_beta   90.00
_cell.angle_gamma   90.00
#
_symmetry.space_group_name_H-M   'P 1'
#
loop_
_entity.id
_entity.type
_entity.pdbx_description
1 polymer ?
#
loop_
_entity_poly.entity_id
_entity_poly.type
_entity_poly.pdbx_seq_one_letter_code
_entity_poly.pdbx_strand_id
1 'polypeptide(L)'
;MHTQWIEQLRALKLTGMAAALSLQWEQPTTYADLSFEERIGMLIERETLERENRRLTRLLQRAKLRVPASIEEIDYRHPRGLERPKMAALASCDWIARHQNLLVTGPTGCGKTWIACALGNQACRRGISVRYFRLPRLLEQLRIGHGDGSYPRLMAQLAKCEILILDDWGIQKITAPQRADLMEV
;
A
#
# COMPACT_ATOMS: atom_id res chain seq x y z
N MET A 1 7.70 -17.88 -35.62
CA MET A 1 6.80 -18.49 -34.62
C MET A 1 7.07 -17.98 -33.21
N HIS A 2 8.31 -18.04 -32.68
CA HIS A 2 8.64 -17.58 -31.32
C HIS A 2 8.15 -16.15 -30.99
N THR A 3 8.36 -15.19 -31.90
CA THR A 3 7.92 -13.79 -31.71
C THR A 3 6.40 -13.65 -31.59
N GLN A 4 5.64 -14.48 -32.32
CA GLN A 4 4.17 -14.42 -32.33
C GLN A 4 3.56 -14.80 -30.97
N TRP A 5 4.14 -15.78 -30.28
CA TRP A 5 3.66 -16.18 -28.95
C TRP A 5 3.95 -15.11 -27.90
N ILE A 6 5.11 -14.47 -27.96
CA ILE A 6 5.44 -13.35 -27.06
C ILE A 6 4.46 -12.19 -27.27
N GLU A 7 4.15 -11.84 -28.52
CA GLU A 7 3.17 -10.81 -28.84
C GLU A 7 1.78 -11.15 -28.34
N GLN A 8 1.33 -12.40 -28.51
CA GLN A 8 0.04 -12.87 -27.98
C GLN A 8 -0.01 -12.82 -26.45
N LEU A 9 1.04 -13.27 -25.76
CA LEU A 9 1.12 -13.19 -24.31
C LEU A 9 1.07 -11.74 -23.82
N ARG A 10 1.77 -10.83 -24.50
CA ARG A 10 1.71 -9.38 -24.20
C ARG A 10 0.31 -8.80 -24.45
N ALA A 11 -0.38 -9.20 -25.51
CA ALA A 11 -1.76 -8.78 -25.80
C ALA A 11 -2.73 -9.24 -24.69
N LEU A 12 -2.52 -10.44 -24.13
CA LEU A 12 -3.25 -10.95 -22.97
C LEU A 12 -2.81 -10.34 -21.63
N LYS A 13 -1.86 -9.39 -21.64
CA LYS A 13 -1.25 -8.77 -20.45
C LYS A 13 -0.49 -9.77 -19.55
N LEU A 14 -0.02 -10.89 -20.13
CA LEU A 14 0.82 -11.91 -19.49
C LEU A 14 2.31 -11.59 -19.72
N THR A 15 2.74 -10.41 -19.30
CA THR A 15 4.07 -9.87 -19.61
C THR A 15 5.20 -10.62 -18.94
N GLY A 16 4.98 -11.15 -17.73
CA GLY A 16 5.97 -11.86 -16.95
C GLY A 16 6.20 -13.25 -17.51
N MET A 17 5.10 -13.90 -17.92
CA MET A 17 5.14 -15.14 -18.69
C MET A 17 5.84 -14.93 -20.04
N ALA A 18 5.55 -13.83 -20.75
CA ALA A 18 6.24 -13.52 -22.01
C ALA A 18 7.75 -13.35 -21.82
N ALA A 19 8.18 -12.64 -20.76
CA ALA A 19 9.59 -12.44 -20.43
C ALA A 19 10.29 -13.75 -20.03
N ALA A 20 9.64 -14.59 -19.21
CA ALA A 20 10.21 -15.89 -18.84
C ALA A 20 10.28 -16.85 -20.03
N LEU A 21 9.32 -16.82 -20.94
CA LEU A 21 9.34 -17.62 -22.16
C LEU A 21 10.49 -17.19 -23.09
N SER A 22 10.70 -15.89 -23.25
CA SER A 22 11.87 -15.35 -23.96
C SER A 22 13.18 -15.86 -23.35
N LEU A 23 13.32 -15.80 -22.01
CA LEU A 23 14.52 -16.25 -21.32
C LEU A 23 14.79 -17.76 -21.53
N GLN A 24 13.74 -18.58 -21.50
CA GLN A 24 13.89 -20.02 -21.75
C GLN A 24 14.35 -20.33 -23.19
N TRP A 25 13.96 -19.52 -24.17
CA TRP A 25 14.44 -19.68 -25.55
C TRP A 25 15.85 -19.15 -25.77
N GLU A 26 16.24 -18.11 -25.04
CA GLU A 26 17.60 -17.54 -25.09
C GLU A 26 18.63 -18.42 -24.37
N GLN A 27 18.21 -19.18 -23.36
CA GLN A 27 19.09 -20.02 -22.53
C GLN A 27 18.67 -21.49 -22.50
N PRO A 28 18.56 -22.18 -23.66
CA PRO A 28 17.97 -23.51 -23.73
C PRO A 28 18.73 -24.57 -22.92
N THR A 29 20.05 -24.42 -22.75
CA THR A 29 20.87 -25.33 -21.93
C THR A 29 20.56 -25.24 -20.44
N THR A 30 20.17 -24.07 -19.94
CA THR A 30 19.82 -23.85 -18.52
C THR A 30 18.53 -24.57 -18.14
N TYR A 31 17.62 -24.77 -19.10
CA TYR A 31 16.31 -25.38 -18.88
C TYR A 31 16.17 -26.76 -19.51
N ALA A 32 17.27 -27.35 -20.01
CA ALA A 32 17.25 -28.62 -20.74
C ALA A 32 16.86 -29.81 -19.86
N ASP A 33 17.26 -29.79 -18.58
CA ASP A 33 16.99 -30.87 -17.63
C ASP A 33 15.61 -30.74 -16.95
N LEU A 34 14.86 -29.66 -17.24
CA LEU A 34 13.54 -29.43 -16.67
C LEU A 34 12.45 -30.01 -17.57
N SER A 35 11.49 -30.67 -16.94
CA SER A 35 10.25 -31.13 -17.57
C SER A 35 9.44 -29.97 -18.14
N PHE A 36 8.52 -30.30 -19.05
CA PHE A 36 7.58 -29.34 -19.61
C PHE A 36 6.73 -28.67 -18.51
N GLU A 37 6.29 -29.47 -17.53
CA GLU A 37 5.50 -29.03 -16.38
C GLU A 37 6.29 -28.04 -15.51
N GLU A 38 7.56 -28.32 -15.21
CA GLU A 38 8.43 -27.41 -14.45
C GLU A 38 8.63 -26.09 -15.20
N ARG A 39 8.88 -26.17 -16.51
CA ARG A 39 9.06 -24.98 -17.34
C ARG A 39 7.81 -24.11 -17.38
N ILE A 40 6.62 -24.71 -17.50
CA ILE A 40 5.34 -23.98 -17.39
C ILE A 40 5.16 -23.40 -15.98
N GLY A 41 5.49 -24.16 -14.94
CA GLY A 41 5.45 -23.69 -13.55
C GLY A 41 6.23 -22.40 -13.37
N MET A 42 7.46 -22.33 -13.89
CA MET A 42 8.30 -21.14 -13.86
C MET A 42 7.69 -19.94 -14.60
N LEU A 43 7.01 -20.17 -15.73
CA LEU A 43 6.33 -19.12 -16.48
C LEU A 43 5.18 -18.50 -15.67
N ILE A 44 4.35 -19.35 -15.04
CA ILE A 44 3.21 -18.95 -14.22
C ILE A 44 3.69 -18.22 -12.96
N GLU A 45 4.73 -18.74 -12.31
CA GLU A 45 5.32 -18.12 -11.13
C GLU A 45 5.86 -16.72 -11.45
N ARG A 46 6.57 -16.57 -12.58
CA ARG A 46 7.07 -15.26 -13.01
C ARG A 46 5.94 -14.25 -13.23
N GLU A 47 4.85 -14.66 -13.88
CA GLU A 47 3.68 -13.81 -14.09
C GLU A 47 3.01 -13.41 -12.78
N THR A 48 2.86 -14.38 -11.86
CA THR A 48 2.25 -14.17 -10.55
C THR A 48 3.04 -13.15 -9.74
N LEU A 49 4.36 -13.36 -9.61
CA LEU A 49 5.28 -12.45 -8.92
C LEU A 49 5.28 -11.06 -9.54
N GLU A 50 5.25 -10.95 -10.87
CA GLU A 50 5.22 -9.64 -11.53
C GLU A 50 3.90 -8.90 -11.25
N ARG A 51 2.76 -9.59 -11.25
CA ARG A 51 1.45 -9.00 -10.90
C ARG A 51 1.40 -8.52 -9.46
N GLU A 52 1.88 -9.34 -8.53
CA GLU A 52 1.95 -9.00 -7.11
C GLU A 52 2.83 -7.77 -6.88
N ASN A 53 4.03 -7.75 -7.47
CA ASN A 53 4.93 -6.61 -7.40
C ASN A 53 4.29 -5.34 -7.97
N ARG A 54 3.68 -5.40 -9.16
CA ARG A 54 2.96 -4.25 -9.74
C ARG A 54 1.82 -3.76 -8.86
N ARG A 55 1.08 -4.68 -8.23
CA ARG A 55 0.01 -4.33 -7.29
C ARG A 55 0.60 -3.61 -6.09
N LEU A 56 1.64 -4.17 -5.46
CA LEU A 56 2.32 -3.58 -4.30
C LEU A 56 2.88 -2.19 -4.62
N THR A 57 3.62 -2.04 -5.72
CA THR A 57 4.16 -0.74 -6.16
C THR A 57 3.06 0.30 -6.31
N ARG A 58 1.93 -0.08 -6.93
CA ARG A 58 0.78 0.82 -7.10
C ARG A 58 0.15 1.22 -5.77
N LEU A 59 0.02 0.29 -4.83
CA LEU A 59 -0.52 0.56 -3.49
C LEU A 59 0.39 1.53 -2.72
N LEU A 60 1.70 1.28 -2.70
CA LEU A 60 2.67 2.15 -2.04
C LEU A 60 2.70 3.56 -2.65
N GLN A 61 2.67 3.67 -3.98
CA GLN A 61 2.58 4.96 -4.67
C GLN A 61 1.29 5.72 -4.32
N ARG A 62 0.15 5.01 -4.26
CA ARG A 62 -1.14 5.61 -3.90
C ARG A 62 -1.22 6.01 -2.43
N ALA A 63 -0.54 5.28 -1.55
CA ALA A 63 -0.50 5.54 -0.12
C ALA A 63 0.09 6.90 0.22
N LYS A 64 1.07 7.38 -0.56
CA LYS A 64 1.74 8.68 -0.32
C LYS A 64 2.22 8.82 1.13
N LEU A 65 2.76 7.73 1.69
CA LEU A 65 3.31 7.72 3.04
C LEU A 65 4.39 8.78 3.17
N ARG A 66 4.39 9.51 4.29
CA ARG A 66 5.31 10.62 4.52
C ARG A 66 6.76 10.16 4.71
N VAL A 67 6.96 8.97 5.27
CA VAL A 67 8.28 8.43 5.61
C VAL A 67 8.37 7.00 5.11
N PRO A 68 9.49 6.57 4.52
CA PRO A 68 9.74 5.17 4.23
C PRO A 68 10.02 4.44 5.56
N ALA A 69 8.97 3.89 6.16
CA ALA A 69 9.05 3.19 7.44
C ALA A 69 8.63 1.72 7.25
N SER A 70 9.31 0.81 7.92
CA SER A 70 9.03 -0.63 7.89
C SER A 70 8.78 -1.14 9.31
N ILE A 71 7.94 -2.15 9.48
CA ILE A 71 7.61 -2.64 10.83
C ILE A 71 8.79 -3.40 11.46
N GLU A 72 9.67 -3.93 10.61
CA GLU A 72 10.89 -4.65 10.98
C GLU A 72 11.93 -3.72 11.64
N GLU A 73 11.90 -2.43 11.31
CA GLU A 73 12.82 -1.41 11.83
C GLU A 73 12.37 -0.77 13.16
N ILE A 74 11.32 -1.29 13.81
CA ILE A 74 10.87 -0.74 15.09
C ILE A 74 11.96 -0.92 16.17
N ASP A 75 12.48 0.20 16.69
CA ASP A 75 13.29 0.18 17.91
C ASP A 75 12.39 0.03 19.16
N TYR A 76 12.44 -1.15 19.77
CA TYR A 76 11.75 -1.48 21.02
C TYR A 76 12.55 -1.11 22.29
N ARG A 77 13.81 -0.68 22.16
CA ARG A 77 14.65 -0.27 23.30
C ARG A 77 14.30 1.14 23.78
N HIS A 78 13.72 1.96 22.89
CA HIS A 78 13.27 3.30 23.24
C HIS A 78 12.11 3.23 24.25
N PRO A 79 12.13 3.98 25.37
CA PRO A 79 11.12 3.91 26.43
C PRO A 79 9.83 4.67 26.05
N ARG A 80 9.16 4.23 24.98
CA ARG A 80 7.91 4.82 24.44
C ARG A 80 6.68 3.90 24.60
N GLY A 81 6.79 2.88 25.46
CA GLY A 81 5.67 1.98 25.79
C GLY A 81 5.20 1.07 24.64
N LEU A 82 6.09 0.74 23.69
CA LEU A 82 5.77 -0.21 22.62
C LEU A 82 6.07 -1.63 23.06
N GLU A 83 5.02 -2.45 23.10
CA GLU A 83 5.13 -3.87 23.39
C GLU A 83 5.22 -4.69 22.09
N ARG A 84 6.20 -5.59 22.00
CA ARG A 84 6.39 -6.47 20.83
C ARG A 84 5.13 -7.27 20.47
N PRO A 85 4.42 -7.91 21.43
CA PRO A 85 3.21 -8.67 21.10
C PRO A 85 2.12 -7.78 20.48
N LYS A 86 1.94 -6.57 21.02
CA LYS A 86 0.95 -5.61 20.51
C LYS A 86 1.30 -5.13 19.10
N MET A 87 2.58 -4.82 18.84
CA MET A 87 3.01 -4.42 17.49
C MET A 87 2.90 -5.56 16.48
N ALA A 88 3.19 -6.80 16.88
CA ALA A 88 2.98 -7.98 16.04
C ALA A 88 1.49 -8.20 15.73
N ALA A 89 0.61 -8.03 16.71
CA ALA A 89 -0.84 -8.09 16.50
C ALA A 89 -1.32 -7.00 15.54
N LEU A 90 -0.80 -5.77 15.64
CA LEU A 90 -1.13 -4.70 14.68
C LEU A 90 -0.56 -4.99 13.27
N ALA A 91 0.60 -5.63 13.18
CA ALA A 91 1.25 -6.03 11.92
C ALA A 91 0.50 -7.11 11.15
N SER A 92 -0.38 -7.86 11.83
CA SER A 92 -1.29 -8.83 11.20
C SER A 92 -2.34 -8.15 10.32
N CYS A 93 -2.62 -6.86 10.58
CA CYS A 93 -3.71 -6.12 9.94
C CYS A 93 -5.12 -6.68 10.22
N ASP A 94 -5.29 -7.62 11.16
CA ASP A 94 -6.61 -8.20 11.48
C ASP A 94 -7.61 -7.15 11.99
N TRP A 95 -7.11 -6.10 12.63
CA TRP A 95 -7.91 -4.97 13.10
C TRP A 95 -8.59 -4.20 11.96
N ILE A 96 -8.00 -4.19 10.75
CA ILE A 96 -8.59 -3.58 9.54
C ILE A 96 -9.78 -4.40 9.08
N ALA A 97 -9.65 -5.73 9.04
CA ALA A 97 -10.76 -6.63 8.69
C ALA A 97 -11.91 -6.56 9.72
N ARG A 98 -11.61 -6.16 10.96
CA ARG A 98 -12.61 -5.92 12.02
C ARG A 98 -13.17 -4.49 12.03
N HIS A 99 -12.79 -3.65 11.05
CA HIS A 99 -13.19 -2.24 10.98
C HIS A 99 -12.88 -1.44 12.25
N GLN A 100 -11.75 -1.72 12.90
CA GLN A 100 -11.32 -1.03 14.12
C GLN A 100 -10.47 0.20 13.79
N ASN A 101 -10.67 1.27 14.54
CA ASN A 101 -9.84 2.46 14.42
C ASN A 101 -8.59 2.34 15.31
N LEU A 102 -7.43 2.76 14.78
CA LEU A 102 -6.20 2.81 15.54
C LEU A 102 -5.85 4.26 15.90
N LEU A 103 -5.78 4.56 17.18
CA LEU A 103 -5.30 5.84 17.69
C LEU A 103 -3.88 5.68 18.25
N VAL A 104 -2.92 6.39 17.65
CA VAL A 104 -1.52 6.42 18.11
C VAL A 104 -1.29 7.72 18.89
N THR A 105 -1.11 7.62 20.20
CA THR A 105 -0.90 8.75 21.10
C THR A 105 0.51 8.78 21.68
N GLY A 106 0.92 9.94 22.20
CA GLY A 106 2.22 10.11 22.86
C GLY A 106 2.84 11.50 22.61
N PRO A 107 3.96 11.82 23.26
CA PRO A 107 4.65 13.09 23.12
C PRO A 107 5.09 13.38 21.68
N THR A 108 5.34 14.64 21.37
CA THR A 108 5.99 15.05 20.12
C THR A 108 7.38 14.41 20.02
N GLY A 109 7.76 13.93 18.84
CA GLY A 109 9.08 13.32 18.62
C GLY A 109 9.18 11.81 18.93
N CYS A 110 8.19 11.16 19.54
CA CYS A 110 8.28 9.72 19.87
C CYS A 110 8.11 8.74 18.68
N GLY A 111 7.96 9.27 17.46
CA GLY A 111 7.84 8.45 16.24
C GLY A 111 6.41 8.05 15.86
N LYS A 112 5.36 8.76 16.32
CA LYS A 112 3.95 8.46 15.97
C LYS A 112 3.73 8.39 14.45
N THR A 113 4.15 9.43 13.72
CA THR A 113 4.11 9.48 12.25
C THR A 113 4.84 8.30 11.62
N TRP A 114 5.99 7.92 12.17
CA TRP A 114 6.79 6.80 11.67
C TRP A 114 6.07 5.47 11.86
N ILE A 115 5.49 5.23 13.05
CA ILE A 115 4.71 4.01 13.34
C ILE A 115 3.48 3.91 12.43
N ALA A 116 2.77 5.02 12.24
CA ALA A 116 1.63 5.08 11.33
C ALA A 116 2.06 4.74 9.88
N CYS A 117 3.19 5.28 9.42
CA CYS A 117 3.74 4.94 8.11
C CYS A 117 4.19 3.47 8.01
N ALA A 118 4.80 2.91 9.06
CA ALA A 118 5.23 1.52 9.10
C ALA A 118 4.02 0.56 9.00
N LEU A 119 2.96 0.84 9.75
CA LEU A 119 1.70 0.09 9.67
C LEU A 119 1.02 0.24 8.30
N GLY A 120 1.02 1.46 7.73
CA GLY A 120 0.50 1.70 6.39
C GLY A 120 1.27 0.95 5.30
N ASN A 121 2.60 0.90 5.41
CA ASN A 121 3.45 0.13 4.51
C ASN A 121 3.15 -1.38 4.64
N GLN A 122 3.04 -1.88 5.87
CA GLN A 122 2.68 -3.27 6.14
C GLN A 122 1.31 -3.65 5.57
N ALA A 123 0.31 -2.77 5.68
CA ALA A 123 -0.99 -2.97 5.05
C ALA A 123 -0.89 -3.03 3.52
N CYS A 124 -0.10 -2.14 2.89
CA CYS A 124 0.17 -2.20 1.45
C CYS A 124 0.83 -3.52 1.03
N ARG A 125 1.79 -4.03 1.82
CA ARG A 125 2.43 -5.35 1.60
C ARG A 125 1.43 -6.51 1.68
N ARG A 126 0.39 -6.38 2.50
CA ARG A 126 -0.75 -7.32 2.56
C ARG A 126 -1.82 -7.08 1.48
N GLY A 127 -1.56 -6.19 0.52
CA GLY A 127 -2.47 -5.92 -0.59
C GLY A 127 -3.63 -4.98 -0.26
N ILE A 128 -3.61 -4.34 0.92
CA ILE A 128 -4.64 -3.42 1.42
C ILE A 128 -4.34 -2.00 0.94
N SER A 129 -5.38 -1.31 0.50
CA SER A 129 -5.30 0.06 0.02
C SER A 129 -5.22 1.07 1.17
N VAL A 130 -4.15 1.87 1.17
CA VAL A 130 -3.88 2.89 2.19
C VAL A 130 -3.83 4.26 1.54
N ARG A 131 -4.20 5.29 2.29
CA ARG A 131 -3.94 6.69 1.95
C ARG A 131 -3.52 7.48 3.18
N TYR A 132 -2.43 8.23 3.08
CA TYR A 132 -1.95 9.12 4.13
C TYR A 132 -2.29 10.59 3.84
N PHE A 133 -2.74 11.29 4.86
CA PHE A 133 -2.84 12.75 4.88
C PHE A 133 -2.31 13.32 6.20
N ARG A 134 -1.71 14.50 6.10
CA ARG A 134 -1.68 15.41 7.25
C ARG A 134 -3.04 16.07 7.35
N LEU A 135 -3.67 16.01 8.52
CA LEU A 135 -5.02 16.51 8.72
C LEU A 135 -5.21 17.96 8.24
N PRO A 136 -4.33 18.94 8.55
CA PRO A 136 -4.50 20.31 8.06
C PRO A 136 -4.52 20.42 6.52
N ARG A 137 -3.77 19.56 5.82
CA ARG A 137 -3.75 19.54 4.35
C ARG A 137 -5.02 18.93 3.77
N LEU A 138 -5.57 17.90 4.42
CA LEU A 138 -6.83 17.31 3.99
C LEU A 138 -7.98 18.31 4.15
N LEU A 139 -8.06 18.97 5.30
CA LEU A 139 -9.09 19.99 5.57
C LEU A 139 -9.04 21.14 4.55
N GLU A 140 -7.84 21.59 4.17
CA GLU A 140 -7.70 22.60 3.12
C GLU A 140 -8.13 22.09 1.74
N GLN A 141 -7.84 20.83 1.40
CA GLN A 141 -8.31 20.23 0.16
C GLN A 141 -9.83 20.11 0.10
N LEU A 142 -10.47 19.76 1.23
CA LEU A 142 -11.93 19.70 1.34
C LEU A 142 -12.54 21.09 1.16
N ARG A 143 -11.97 22.11 1.82
CA ARG A 143 -12.39 23.52 1.69
C ARG A 143 -12.30 24.02 0.24
N ILE A 144 -11.18 23.75 -0.45
CA ILE A 144 -11.02 24.10 -1.87
C ILE A 144 -12.02 23.33 -2.73
N GLY A 145 -12.20 22.04 -2.46
CA GLY A 145 -13.10 21.15 -3.18
C GLY A 145 -14.55 21.62 -3.19
N HIS A 146 -15.01 22.19 -2.08
CA HIS A 146 -16.33 22.82 -1.98
C HIS A 146 -16.46 24.06 -2.86
N GLY A 147 -15.37 24.81 -3.07
CA GLY A 147 -15.35 26.02 -3.88
C GLY A 147 -15.15 25.80 -5.38
N ASP A 148 -14.43 24.75 -5.78
CA ASP A 148 -14.08 24.47 -7.19
C ASP A 148 -14.84 23.27 -7.80
N GLY A 149 -15.71 22.62 -7.02
CA GLY A 149 -16.51 21.47 -7.43
C GLY A 149 -15.75 20.14 -7.45
N SER A 150 -14.50 20.09 -6.98
CA SER A 150 -13.72 18.84 -6.90
C SER A 150 -14.03 17.97 -5.68
N TYR A 151 -14.87 18.44 -4.74
CA TYR A 151 -15.25 17.72 -3.53
C TYR A 151 -15.74 16.27 -3.79
N PRO A 152 -16.72 16.01 -4.68
CA PRO A 152 -17.21 14.64 -4.88
C PRO A 152 -16.12 13.69 -5.39
N ARG A 153 -15.18 14.21 -6.18
CA ARG A 153 -14.04 13.44 -6.70
C ARG A 153 -13.06 13.07 -5.58
N LEU A 154 -12.80 13.99 -4.65
CA LEU A 154 -11.95 13.72 -3.49
C LEU A 154 -12.60 12.66 -2.60
N MET A 155 -13.88 12.80 -2.27
CA MET A 155 -14.62 11.83 -1.46
C MET A 155 -14.65 10.44 -2.11
N ALA A 156 -14.93 10.37 -3.41
CA ALA A 156 -14.88 9.09 -4.15
C ALA A 156 -13.47 8.47 -4.19
N GLN A 157 -12.41 9.26 -4.04
CA GLN A 157 -11.05 8.75 -3.91
C GLN A 157 -10.78 8.22 -2.49
N LEU A 158 -11.24 8.92 -1.45
CA LEU A 158 -11.10 8.50 -0.05
C LEU A 158 -11.90 7.22 0.22
N ALA A 159 -13.13 7.12 -0.28
CA ALA A 159 -13.98 5.94 -0.13
C ALA A 159 -13.40 4.66 -0.79
N LYS A 160 -12.42 4.79 -1.68
CA LYS A 160 -11.75 3.65 -2.34
C LYS A 160 -10.57 3.10 -1.56
N CYS A 161 -10.08 3.79 -0.53
CA CYS A 161 -9.04 3.25 0.33
C CYS A 161 -9.65 2.57 1.56
N GLU A 162 -9.10 1.41 1.92
CA GLU A 162 -9.51 0.66 3.11
C GLU A 162 -8.96 1.27 4.40
N ILE A 163 -7.85 2.01 4.32
CA ILE A 163 -7.24 2.71 5.45
C ILE A 163 -6.92 4.15 5.08
N LEU A 164 -7.46 5.07 5.89
CA LEU A 164 -7.09 6.47 5.88
C LEU A 164 -6.24 6.80 7.11
N ILE A 165 -4.98 7.16 6.89
CA ILE A 165 -4.07 7.60 7.95
C ILE A 165 -4.15 9.12 8.04
N LEU A 166 -4.63 9.63 9.17
CA LEU A 166 -4.71 11.05 9.49
C LEU A 166 -3.66 11.41 10.54
N ASP A 167 -2.59 12.07 10.08
CA ASP A 167 -1.49 12.52 10.93
C ASP A 167 -1.66 13.99 11.33
N ASP A 168 -0.90 14.44 12.33
CA ASP A 168 -0.99 15.81 12.89
C ASP A 168 -2.40 16.14 13.42
N TRP A 169 -3.13 15.12 13.88
CA TRP A 169 -4.45 15.27 14.51
C TRP A 169 -4.36 16.12 15.77
N GLY A 170 -5.17 17.17 15.85
CA GLY A 170 -5.25 18.06 17.02
C GLY A 170 -4.13 19.11 17.14
N ILE A 171 -3.28 19.29 16.11
CA ILE A 171 -2.30 20.40 16.10
C ILE A 171 -2.99 21.77 15.94
N GLN A 172 -4.17 21.81 15.32
CA GLN A 172 -4.98 23.02 15.14
C GLN A 172 -6.41 22.79 15.62
N LYS A 173 -7.09 23.86 16.05
CA LYS A 173 -8.52 23.80 16.37
C LYS A 173 -9.32 23.49 15.10
N ILE A 174 -10.11 22.43 15.15
CA ILE A 174 -11.00 22.03 14.05
C ILE A 174 -12.28 22.87 14.14
N THR A 175 -12.59 23.60 13.07
CA THR A 175 -13.81 24.42 12.98
C THR A 175 -15.05 23.54 12.82
N ALA A 176 -16.25 24.12 13.03
CA ALA A 176 -17.49 23.35 12.85
C ALA A 176 -17.67 22.79 11.42
N PRO A 177 -17.40 23.54 10.33
CA PRO A 177 -17.45 22.99 8.97
C PRO A 177 -16.46 21.85 8.76
N GLN A 178 -15.21 22.01 9.21
CA GLN A 178 -14.19 20.97 9.07
C GLN A 178 -14.55 19.68 9.83
N ARG A 179 -15.25 19.81 10.95
CA ARG A 179 -15.76 18.65 11.70
C ARG A 179 -16.87 17.93 10.94
N ALA A 180 -17.77 18.68 10.29
CA ALA A 180 -18.80 18.09 9.44
C ALA A 180 -18.15 17.34 8.27
N ASP A 181 -17.17 17.95 7.58
CA ASP A 181 -16.44 17.28 6.50
C ASP A 181 -15.79 15.97 6.97
N LEU A 182 -15.15 15.96 8.16
CA LEU A 182 -14.53 14.74 8.71
C LEU A 182 -15.52 13.63 9.08
N MET A 183 -16.80 13.95 9.27
CA MET A 183 -17.84 12.94 9.51
C MET A 183 -18.37 12.33 8.22
N GLU A 184 -18.15 12.99 7.07
CA GLU A 184 -18.51 12.47 5.75
C GLU A 184 -17.40 11.61 5.12
N VAL A 185 -16.16 11.76 5.60
CA VAL A 185 -14.97 11.00 5.18
C VAL A 185 -15.00 9.59 5.77
#